data_AF-A0A1V9EWN8-F1
#
_entry.id   AF-A0A1V9EWN8-F1
#
_cell.length_a   1.000
_cell.length_b   1.000
_cell.length_c   1.000
_cell.angle_alpha   90.00
_cell.angle_beta   90.00
_cell.angle_gamma   90.00
#
_symmetry.space_group_name_H-M   'P 1'
#
loop_
_entity.id
_entity.type
_entity.pdbx_description
1 polymer ?
#
loop_
_entity_poly.entity_id
_entity_poly.type
_entity_poly.pdbx_seq_one_letter_code
_entity_poly.pdbx_strand_id
1 'polypeptide(L)'
;MKKNVHNLVVLLIVCMSITFSSRAQAIENPGEYMTAITNARGGMDAKYMQYLSAAAHGRRARKVEKLRAEVIETINQSKYKTTDLPKYKGDNTLRQGAIDYITLCYRVFNEDYKKIVDMEEVAEQSFDAMSAYLLLQEKVTEKLNEGFEQLHQTSMTFAAKYNVKVDSTKDALDNKLELAGKVNDYTNSVFLIFFKCNWQDMEMTTAMNNKKVNDVEQSRNSLLRFATDGLKGLDTLKSFNGDPTLANACREVLKYYKKMAETDVPKLTDFYLKEENFTKTKKSFDAKAANSRTKEDVDTFNKTVNEYNEAVNNFNKTNNAVNKERTQAISTWEAAQKKFADVNMPYYKG
;
A
#
# COMPACT_ATOMS: atom_id res chain seq x y z
N MET A 1 -79.41 3.85 -47.14
CA MET A 1 -80.64 4.19 -46.40
C MET A 1 -80.35 4.17 -44.90
N LYS A 2 -80.64 5.30 -44.24
CA LYS A 2 -81.00 5.51 -42.83
C LYS A 2 -80.10 4.96 -41.70
N LYS A 3 -79.47 5.94 -41.03
CA LYS A 3 -79.17 6.02 -39.59
C LYS A 3 -80.31 5.44 -38.72
N ASN A 4 -79.96 4.90 -37.56
CA ASN A 4 -80.60 5.32 -36.30
C ASN A 4 -79.67 5.13 -35.10
N VAL A 5 -79.58 6.21 -34.34
CA VAL A 5 -78.97 6.40 -33.02
C VAL A 5 -80.00 6.02 -31.97
N HIS A 6 -79.56 5.50 -30.82
CA HIS A 6 -80.00 5.76 -29.43
C HIS A 6 -79.90 4.49 -28.57
N ASN A 7 -78.99 4.45 -27.61
CA ASN A 7 -79.36 4.60 -26.20
C ASN A 7 -78.13 4.65 -25.29
N LEU A 8 -78.19 5.64 -24.40
CA LEU A 8 -77.25 6.00 -23.35
C LEU A 8 -77.83 5.50 -22.02
N VAL A 9 -76.94 5.30 -21.04
CA VAL A 9 -77.12 5.33 -19.57
C VAL A 9 -77.38 3.99 -18.82
N VAL A 10 -76.54 3.83 -17.78
CA VAL A 10 -76.68 3.08 -16.51
C VAL A 10 -76.15 1.63 -16.48
N LEU A 11 -74.95 1.41 -15.93
CA LEU A 11 -74.78 0.77 -14.61
C LEU A 11 -73.31 0.87 -14.12
N LEU A 12 -73.13 1.71 -13.10
CA LEU A 12 -71.99 1.73 -12.19
C LEU A 12 -72.24 0.61 -11.15
N ILE A 13 -71.25 -0.24 -10.84
CA ILE A 13 -70.95 -0.85 -9.52
C ILE A 13 -69.94 -2.01 -9.68
N VAL A 14 -68.73 -1.75 -9.18
CA VAL A 14 -67.86 -2.61 -8.34
C VAL A 14 -67.73 -4.09 -8.72
N CYS A 15 -66.53 -4.49 -9.15
CA CYS A 15 -65.89 -5.69 -8.62
C CYS A 15 -64.36 -5.57 -8.67
N MET A 16 -63.81 -5.27 -7.49
CA MET A 16 -62.47 -5.60 -7.00
C MET A 16 -61.42 -5.97 -8.04
N SER A 17 -60.56 -5.00 -8.32
CA SER A 17 -59.15 -5.26 -8.59
C SER A 17 -58.62 -6.15 -7.46
N ILE A 18 -58.51 -7.45 -7.72
CA ILE A 18 -57.64 -8.33 -6.96
C ILE A 18 -56.22 -7.88 -7.30
N THR A 19 -55.75 -6.85 -6.60
CA THR A 19 -54.32 -6.67 -6.38
C THR A 19 -53.91 -7.88 -5.54
N PHE A 20 -53.52 -8.97 -6.22
CA PHE A 20 -52.61 -9.90 -5.60
C PHE A 20 -51.38 -9.09 -5.26
N SER A 21 -51.32 -8.57 -4.04
CA SER A 21 -50.07 -8.21 -3.41
C SER A 21 -49.25 -9.47 -3.51
N SER A 22 -48.30 -9.50 -4.43
CA SER A 22 -47.23 -10.48 -4.45
C SER A 22 -46.59 -10.36 -3.06
N ARG A 23 -47.03 -11.20 -2.12
CA ARG A 23 -46.31 -11.37 -0.88
C ARG A 23 -44.98 -11.95 -1.34
N ALA A 24 -43.97 -11.09 -1.43
CA ALA A 24 -42.58 -11.54 -1.43
C ALA A 24 -42.51 -12.63 -0.36
N GLN A 25 -42.02 -13.80 -0.73
CA GLN A 25 -42.03 -14.98 0.14
C GLN A 25 -41.43 -14.56 1.48
N ALA A 26 -42.24 -14.57 2.54
CA ALA A 26 -41.78 -14.18 3.86
C ALA A 26 -40.77 -15.23 4.31
N ILE A 27 -39.56 -14.79 4.63
CA ILE A 27 -38.54 -15.69 5.19
C ILE A 27 -38.92 -15.92 6.65
N GLU A 28 -39.48 -17.09 6.95
CA GLU A 28 -40.04 -17.40 8.27
C GLU A 28 -38.97 -17.85 9.28
N ASN A 29 -37.89 -18.47 8.79
CA ASN A 29 -36.79 -18.96 9.61
C ASN A 29 -35.75 -17.83 9.83
N PRO A 30 -35.39 -17.49 11.09
CA PRO A 30 -34.46 -16.40 11.36
C PRO A 30 -33.03 -16.70 10.89
N GLY A 31 -32.62 -17.97 10.88
CA GLY A 31 -31.33 -18.39 10.34
C GLY A 31 -31.28 -18.21 8.82
N GLU A 32 -32.33 -18.63 8.10
CA GLU A 32 -32.44 -18.39 6.65
C GLU A 32 -32.44 -16.90 6.31
N TYR A 33 -33.06 -16.07 7.15
CA TYR A 33 -33.03 -14.62 6.98
C TYR A 33 -31.62 -14.04 7.16
N MET A 34 -30.88 -14.48 8.18
CA MET A 34 -29.47 -14.11 8.35
C MET A 34 -28.64 -14.54 7.14
N THR A 35 -28.85 -15.76 6.63
CA THR A 35 -28.18 -16.25 5.42
C THR A 35 -28.54 -15.41 4.19
N ALA A 36 -29.80 -15.00 4.02
CA ALA A 36 -30.22 -14.14 2.93
C ALA A 36 -29.53 -12.76 2.97
N ILE A 37 -29.40 -12.16 4.16
CA ILE A 37 -28.65 -10.91 4.36
C ILE A 37 -27.17 -11.09 4.01
N THR A 38 -26.54 -12.16 4.49
CA THR A 38 -25.14 -12.48 4.18
C THR A 38 -24.92 -12.70 2.67
N ASN A 39 -25.81 -13.44 2.02
CA ASN A 39 -25.74 -13.68 0.58
C ASN A 39 -25.96 -12.39 -0.25
N ALA A 40 -26.82 -11.50 0.22
CA ALA A 40 -27.05 -10.20 -0.43
C ALA A 40 -25.80 -9.32 -0.41
N ARG A 41 -24.94 -9.45 0.62
CA ARG A 41 -23.66 -8.72 0.72
C ARG A 41 -22.45 -9.44 0.11
N GLY A 42 -22.46 -10.78 0.06
CA GLY A 42 -21.26 -11.58 -0.20
C GLY A 42 -20.54 -11.29 -1.53
N GLY A 43 -21.24 -10.76 -2.54
CA GLY A 43 -20.62 -10.33 -3.80
C GLY A 43 -19.63 -9.17 -3.64
N MET A 44 -19.91 -8.24 -2.73
CA MET A 44 -19.02 -7.11 -2.40
C MET A 44 -17.76 -7.60 -1.69
N ASP A 45 -17.92 -8.47 -0.69
CA ASP A 45 -16.80 -8.99 0.11
C ASP A 45 -15.87 -9.84 -0.74
N ALA A 46 -16.43 -10.66 -1.63
CA ALA A 46 -15.70 -11.46 -2.58
C ALA A 46 -14.87 -10.58 -3.54
N LYS A 47 -15.48 -9.52 -4.08
CA LYS A 47 -14.78 -8.60 -4.98
C LYS A 47 -13.71 -7.79 -4.27
N TYR A 48 -13.94 -7.38 -3.03
CA TYR A 48 -12.91 -6.70 -2.24
C TYR A 48 -11.71 -7.63 -1.98
N MET A 49 -11.96 -8.89 -1.62
CA MET A 49 -10.89 -9.87 -1.47
C MET A 49 -10.13 -10.13 -2.79
N GLN A 50 -10.81 -10.14 -3.95
CA GLN A 50 -10.16 -10.18 -5.27
C GLN A 50 -9.23 -8.99 -5.48
N TYR A 51 -9.67 -7.79 -5.09
CA TYR A 51 -8.88 -6.57 -5.17
C TYR A 51 -7.63 -6.65 -4.27
N LEU A 52 -7.77 -6.97 -2.98
CA LEU A 52 -6.65 -7.10 -2.05
C LEU A 52 -5.62 -8.14 -2.51
N SER A 53 -6.11 -9.32 -2.93
CA SER A 53 -5.25 -10.36 -3.48
C SER A 53 -4.53 -9.90 -4.76
N ALA A 54 -5.23 -9.19 -5.66
CA ALA A 54 -4.62 -8.66 -6.88
C ALA A 54 -3.54 -7.60 -6.63
N ALA A 55 -3.78 -6.69 -5.69
CA ALA A 55 -2.85 -5.64 -5.30
C ALA A 55 -1.58 -6.24 -4.68
N ALA A 56 -1.73 -7.17 -3.74
CA ALA A 56 -0.60 -7.77 -3.04
C ALA A 56 0.30 -8.65 -3.91
N HIS A 57 -0.26 -9.38 -4.89
CA HIS A 57 0.53 -10.23 -5.78
C HIS A 57 1.00 -9.50 -7.05
N GLY A 58 1.15 -8.18 -7.00
CA GLY A 58 1.82 -7.38 -8.04
C GLY A 58 1.15 -7.45 -9.42
N ARG A 59 -0.20 -7.56 -9.48
CA ARG A 59 -0.89 -7.48 -10.76
C ARG A 59 -0.76 -6.06 -11.34
N ARG A 60 -0.72 -5.96 -12.68
CA ARG A 60 -0.60 -4.67 -13.40
C ARG A 60 -1.58 -3.62 -12.84
N ALA A 61 -1.12 -2.38 -12.62
CA ALA A 61 -1.91 -1.28 -12.05
C ALA A 61 -3.31 -1.13 -12.69
N ARG A 62 -3.40 -1.17 -14.02
CA ARG A 62 -4.68 -1.14 -14.77
C ARG A 62 -5.68 -2.21 -14.31
N LYS A 63 -5.19 -3.41 -13.97
CA LYS A 63 -6.04 -4.51 -13.51
C LYS A 63 -6.51 -4.30 -12.07
N VAL A 64 -5.67 -3.72 -11.21
CA VAL A 64 -6.02 -3.36 -9.84
C VAL A 64 -7.10 -2.27 -9.86
N GLU A 65 -6.93 -1.23 -10.68
CA GLU A 65 -7.92 -0.16 -10.81
C GLU A 65 -9.25 -0.67 -11.40
N LYS A 66 -9.20 -1.56 -12.40
CA LYS A 66 -10.41 -2.23 -12.89
C LYS A 66 -11.16 -2.97 -11.76
N LEU A 67 -10.44 -3.70 -10.92
CA LEU A 67 -11.04 -4.41 -9.78
C LEU A 67 -11.64 -3.42 -8.76
N ARG A 68 -11.00 -2.28 -8.50
CA ARG A 68 -11.57 -1.22 -7.64
C ARG A 68 -12.92 -0.73 -8.18
N ALA A 69 -13.02 -0.48 -9.49
CA ALA A 69 -14.28 -0.11 -10.12
C ALA A 69 -15.34 -1.22 -10.02
N GLU A 70 -14.95 -2.49 -10.21
CA GLU A 70 -15.84 -3.64 -10.02
C GLU A 70 -16.32 -3.80 -8.57
N VAL A 71 -15.50 -3.44 -7.57
CA VAL A 71 -15.89 -3.41 -6.16
C VAL A 71 -16.99 -2.38 -5.92
N ILE A 72 -16.83 -1.16 -6.44
CA ILE A 72 -17.86 -0.10 -6.30
C ILE A 72 -19.19 -0.55 -6.92
N GLU A 73 -19.15 -1.13 -8.11
CA GLU A 73 -20.35 -1.63 -8.80
C GLU A 73 -21.03 -2.75 -7.99
N THR A 74 -20.26 -3.70 -7.46
CA THR A 74 -20.83 -4.78 -6.64
C THR A 74 -21.35 -4.31 -5.29
N ILE A 75 -20.76 -3.28 -4.68
CA ILE A 75 -21.31 -2.61 -3.49
C ILE A 75 -22.69 -2.03 -3.79
N ASN A 76 -22.85 -1.34 -4.92
CA ASN A 76 -24.15 -0.80 -5.34
C ASN A 76 -25.19 -1.90 -5.53
N GLN A 77 -24.83 -2.99 -6.20
CA GLN A 77 -25.72 -4.14 -6.40
C GLN A 77 -26.11 -4.79 -5.06
N SER A 78 -25.16 -4.96 -4.13
CA SER A 78 -25.42 -5.48 -2.79
C SER A 78 -26.38 -4.58 -2.00
N LYS A 79 -26.29 -3.25 -2.17
CA LYS A 79 -27.22 -2.31 -1.54
C LYS A 79 -28.66 -2.54 -2.01
N TYR A 80 -28.90 -2.68 -3.32
CA TYR A 80 -30.22 -2.96 -3.86
C TYR A 80 -30.75 -4.32 -3.37
N LYS A 81 -29.96 -5.38 -3.51
CA LYS A 81 -30.33 -6.73 -3.05
C LYS A 81 -30.72 -6.75 -1.56
N THR A 82 -29.98 -6.03 -0.72
CA THR A 82 -30.25 -5.96 0.72
C THR A 82 -31.48 -5.11 1.03
N THR A 83 -31.71 -4.05 0.26
CA THR A 83 -32.89 -3.19 0.38
C THR A 83 -34.16 -3.93 -0.02
N ASP A 84 -34.10 -4.79 -1.04
CA ASP A 84 -35.25 -5.56 -1.53
C ASP A 84 -35.66 -6.70 -0.59
N LEU A 85 -34.79 -7.10 0.35
CA LEU A 85 -35.17 -8.08 1.37
C LEU A 85 -36.26 -7.50 2.30
N PRO A 86 -37.29 -8.30 2.63
CA PRO A 86 -38.32 -7.87 3.56
C PRO A 86 -37.77 -7.74 4.98
N LYS A 87 -38.44 -6.96 5.84
CA LYS A 87 -38.14 -6.96 7.28
C LYS A 87 -38.52 -8.31 7.87
N TYR A 88 -37.69 -8.85 8.76
CA TYR A 88 -38.00 -10.12 9.43
C TYR A 88 -39.04 -9.90 10.53
N LYS A 89 -40.28 -10.33 10.29
CA LYS A 89 -41.40 -10.20 11.26
C LYS A 89 -41.55 -8.77 11.81
N GLY A 90 -41.32 -7.77 10.95
CA GLY A 90 -41.35 -6.34 11.29
C GLY A 90 -40.03 -5.78 11.86
N ASP A 91 -39.08 -6.63 12.25
CA ASP A 91 -37.75 -6.21 12.72
C ASP A 91 -36.85 -5.83 11.53
N ASN A 92 -36.38 -4.58 11.53
CA ASN A 92 -35.49 -4.04 10.51
C ASN A 92 -34.02 -3.98 10.96
N THR A 93 -33.70 -4.39 12.18
CA THR A 93 -32.40 -4.12 12.81
C THR A 93 -31.24 -4.70 11.98
N LEU A 94 -31.30 -5.99 11.64
CA LEU A 94 -30.25 -6.66 10.87
C LEU A 94 -30.14 -6.13 9.43
N ARG A 95 -31.29 -5.90 8.77
CA ARG A 95 -31.33 -5.34 7.42
C ARG A 95 -30.75 -3.94 7.37
N GLN A 96 -31.12 -3.09 8.33
CA GLN A 96 -30.60 -1.73 8.41
C GLN A 96 -29.10 -1.74 8.70
N GLY A 97 -28.63 -2.53 9.66
CA GLY A 97 -27.20 -2.67 9.94
C GLY A 97 -26.39 -3.11 8.70
N ALA A 98 -26.93 -4.03 7.90
CA ALA A 98 -26.30 -4.43 6.64
C ALA A 98 -26.28 -3.30 5.60
N ILE A 99 -27.38 -2.53 5.46
CA ILE A 99 -27.44 -1.36 4.57
C ILE A 99 -26.45 -0.28 5.01
N ASP A 100 -26.31 -0.04 6.31
CA ASP A 100 -25.41 0.96 6.88
C ASP A 100 -23.95 0.58 6.60
N TYR A 101 -23.60 -0.70 6.79
CA TYR A 101 -22.29 -1.24 6.44
C TYR A 101 -21.99 -1.13 4.94
N ILE A 102 -22.91 -1.55 4.07
CA ILE A 102 -22.75 -1.43 2.60
C ILE A 102 -22.57 0.04 2.20
N THR A 103 -23.31 0.96 2.83
CA THR A 103 -23.20 2.40 2.56
C THR A 103 -21.88 2.97 3.04
N LEU A 104 -21.34 2.49 4.17
CA LEU A 104 -19.98 2.81 4.60
C LEU A 104 -18.95 2.35 3.57
N CYS A 105 -19.01 1.09 3.14
CA CYS A 105 -18.13 0.54 2.10
C CYS A 105 -18.18 1.41 0.84
N TYR A 106 -19.38 1.76 0.37
CA TYR A 106 -19.54 2.62 -0.80
C TYR A 106 -18.78 3.95 -0.65
N ARG A 107 -18.97 4.66 0.46
CA ARG A 107 -18.27 5.92 0.73
C ARG A 107 -16.76 5.73 0.75
N VAL A 108 -16.28 4.68 1.41
CA VAL A 108 -14.84 4.38 1.48
C VAL A 108 -14.25 4.14 0.09
N PHE A 109 -14.84 3.27 -0.72
CA PHE A 109 -14.32 2.95 -2.07
C PHE A 109 -14.48 4.09 -3.07
N ASN A 110 -15.49 4.94 -2.91
CA ASN A 110 -15.75 6.04 -3.82
C ASN A 110 -14.99 7.33 -3.46
N GLU A 111 -14.83 7.62 -2.16
CA GLU A 111 -14.24 8.87 -1.68
C GLU A 111 -12.82 8.68 -1.13
N ASP A 112 -12.65 7.81 -0.13
CA ASP A 112 -11.38 7.68 0.58
C ASP A 112 -10.32 6.97 -0.27
N TYR A 113 -10.71 5.97 -1.05
CA TYR A 113 -9.82 5.34 -2.03
C TYR A 113 -9.42 6.27 -3.16
N LYS A 114 -10.25 7.25 -3.54
CA LYS A 114 -9.84 8.28 -4.50
C LYS A 114 -8.68 9.10 -3.94
N LYS A 115 -8.76 9.50 -2.66
CA LYS A 115 -7.66 10.20 -1.99
C LYS A 115 -6.39 9.35 -1.91
N ILE A 116 -6.53 8.04 -1.68
CA ILE A 116 -5.39 7.10 -1.72
C ILE A 116 -4.71 7.15 -3.09
N VAL A 117 -5.47 7.07 -4.18
CA VAL A 117 -4.93 7.17 -5.55
C VAL A 117 -4.26 8.51 -5.79
N ASP A 118 -4.88 9.62 -5.38
CA ASP A 118 -4.29 10.95 -5.53
C ASP A 118 -2.97 11.10 -4.73
N MET A 119 -2.88 10.49 -3.54
CA MET A 119 -1.67 10.50 -2.72
C MET A 119 -0.58 9.55 -3.22
N GLU A 120 -0.94 8.47 -3.93
CA GLU A 120 0.01 7.52 -4.51
C GLU A 120 0.96 8.21 -5.49
N GLU A 121 0.47 9.16 -6.29
CA GLU A 121 1.27 9.89 -7.29
C GLU A 121 2.45 10.66 -6.69
N VAL A 122 2.34 11.08 -5.44
CA VAL A 122 3.36 11.87 -4.75
C VAL A 122 4.03 11.12 -3.59
N ALA A 123 3.59 9.89 -3.30
CA ALA A 123 4.04 9.13 -2.14
C ALA A 123 5.56 8.91 -2.14
N GLU A 124 6.15 8.63 -3.30
CA GLU A 124 7.59 8.35 -3.41
C GLU A 124 8.48 9.60 -3.34
N GLN A 125 7.90 10.81 -3.36
CA GLN A 125 8.67 12.06 -3.35
C GLN A 125 9.38 12.32 -2.02
N SER A 126 8.85 11.81 -0.92
CA SER A 126 9.48 11.93 0.40
C SER A 126 9.04 10.83 1.35
N PHE A 127 9.83 10.59 2.40
CA PHE A 127 9.44 9.70 3.49
C PHE A 127 8.10 10.11 4.12
N ASP A 128 7.86 11.40 4.31
CA ASP A 128 6.64 11.89 4.95
C ASP A 128 5.41 11.67 4.05
N ALA A 129 5.56 11.86 2.73
CA ALA A 129 4.50 11.58 1.77
C ALA A 129 4.14 10.08 1.75
N MET A 130 5.15 9.20 1.73
CA MET A 130 4.94 7.75 1.78
C MET A 130 4.30 7.31 3.10
N SER A 131 4.77 7.86 4.23
CA SER A 131 4.19 7.59 5.56
C SER A 131 2.73 8.01 5.63
N ALA A 132 2.40 9.21 5.13
CA ALA A 132 1.03 9.71 5.09
C ALA A 132 0.13 8.86 4.18
N TYR A 133 0.67 8.42 3.04
CA TYR A 133 -0.03 7.51 2.11
C TYR A 133 -0.37 6.17 2.77
N LEU A 134 0.59 5.51 3.41
CA LEU A 134 0.36 4.22 4.08
C LEU A 134 -0.54 4.37 5.31
N LEU A 135 -0.42 5.47 6.07
CA LEU A 135 -1.31 5.78 7.17
C LEU A 135 -2.76 5.97 6.68
N LEU A 136 -2.97 6.61 5.53
CA LEU A 136 -4.30 6.74 4.95
C LEU A 136 -4.88 5.37 4.59
N GLN A 137 -4.08 4.46 4.02
CA GLN A 137 -4.51 3.08 3.73
C GLN A 137 -4.89 2.30 5.01
N GLU A 138 -4.10 2.45 6.08
CA GLU A 138 -4.37 1.85 7.39
C GLU A 138 -5.70 2.38 7.96
N LYS A 139 -5.89 3.71 7.98
CA LYS A 139 -7.13 4.33 8.48
C LYS A 139 -8.36 3.93 7.67
N VAL A 140 -8.21 3.77 6.35
CA VAL A 140 -9.28 3.24 5.49
C VAL A 140 -9.62 1.79 5.83
N THR A 141 -8.60 0.97 6.08
CA THR A 141 -8.78 -0.44 6.47
C THR A 141 -9.42 -0.58 7.85
N GLU A 142 -8.95 0.19 8.84
CA GLU A 142 -9.55 0.28 10.17
C GLU A 142 -11.03 0.64 10.09
N LYS A 143 -11.38 1.68 9.32
CA LYS A 143 -12.77 2.12 9.13
C LYS A 143 -13.66 1.03 8.52
N LEU A 144 -13.15 0.25 7.56
CA LEU A 144 -13.88 -0.90 7.01
C LEU A 144 -14.06 -2.02 8.04
N ASN A 145 -13.03 -2.29 8.86
CA ASN A 145 -13.08 -3.30 9.92
C ASN A 145 -14.05 -2.91 11.04
N GLU A 146 -14.06 -1.65 11.47
CA GLU A 146 -15.00 -1.13 12.46
C GLU A 146 -16.46 -1.29 12.01
N GLY A 147 -16.74 -0.93 10.75
CA GLY A 147 -18.06 -1.12 10.16
C GLY A 147 -18.47 -2.59 10.06
N PHE A 148 -17.52 -3.47 9.71
CA PHE A 148 -17.75 -4.90 9.66
C PHE A 148 -18.07 -5.45 11.06
N GLU A 149 -17.30 -5.07 12.08
CA GLU A 149 -17.52 -5.50 13.46
C GLU A 149 -18.88 -5.03 13.98
N GLN A 150 -19.30 -3.80 13.65
CA GLN A 150 -20.63 -3.31 13.99
C GLN A 150 -21.75 -4.16 13.36
N LEU A 151 -21.61 -4.56 12.10
CA LEU A 151 -22.54 -5.48 11.45
C LEU A 151 -22.51 -6.87 12.11
N HIS A 152 -21.32 -7.37 12.46
CA HIS A 152 -21.16 -8.64 13.15
C HIS A 152 -21.91 -8.64 14.50
N GLN A 153 -21.71 -7.62 15.32
CA GLN A 153 -22.42 -7.46 16.60
C GLN A 153 -23.94 -7.35 16.41
N THR A 154 -24.38 -6.63 15.37
CA THR A 154 -25.80 -6.56 15.00
C THR A 154 -26.37 -7.93 14.65
N SER A 155 -25.59 -8.74 13.91
CA SER A 155 -25.95 -10.12 13.53
C SER A 155 -26.04 -11.04 14.74
N MET A 156 -25.09 -10.96 15.67
CA MET A 156 -25.10 -11.75 16.92
C MET A 156 -26.28 -11.37 17.82
N THR A 157 -26.59 -10.07 17.91
CA THR A 157 -27.75 -9.58 18.68
C THR A 157 -29.06 -10.08 18.08
N PHE A 158 -29.20 -10.04 16.75
CA PHE A 158 -30.37 -10.58 16.05
C PHE A 158 -30.50 -12.10 16.28
N ALA A 159 -29.41 -12.84 16.17
CA ALA A 159 -29.39 -14.27 16.41
C ALA A 159 -29.85 -14.62 17.83
N ALA A 160 -29.31 -13.94 18.84
CA ALA A 160 -29.71 -14.12 20.23
C ALA A 160 -31.20 -13.81 20.44
N LYS A 161 -31.69 -12.69 19.89
CA LYS A 161 -33.11 -12.28 19.98
C LYS A 161 -34.06 -13.33 19.40
N TYR A 162 -33.66 -14.02 18.35
CA TYR A 162 -34.48 -15.01 17.66
C TYR A 162 -34.04 -16.47 17.89
N ASN A 163 -33.23 -16.71 18.92
CA ASN A 163 -32.74 -18.04 19.31
C ASN A 163 -32.07 -18.84 18.17
N VAL A 164 -31.37 -18.14 17.27
CA VAL A 164 -30.57 -18.78 16.22
C VAL A 164 -29.28 -19.30 16.85
N LYS A 165 -29.00 -20.59 16.68
CA LYS A 165 -27.69 -21.15 17.02
C LYS A 165 -26.69 -20.70 15.95
N VAL A 166 -25.80 -19.79 16.32
CA VAL A 166 -24.71 -19.34 15.45
C VAL A 166 -23.52 -20.25 15.68
N ASP A 167 -22.99 -20.83 14.61
CA ASP A 167 -21.63 -21.37 14.65
C ASP A 167 -20.69 -20.17 14.82
N SER A 168 -19.96 -20.11 15.94
CA SER A 168 -19.10 -18.95 16.28
C SER A 168 -17.88 -18.82 15.35
N THR A 169 -17.74 -19.71 14.38
CA THR A 169 -16.69 -19.66 13.38
C THR A 169 -17.02 -18.56 12.35
N LYS A 170 -16.20 -17.51 12.29
CA LYS A 170 -16.27 -16.50 11.20
C LYS A 170 -16.23 -17.20 9.84
N ASP A 171 -16.93 -16.65 8.85
CA ASP A 171 -16.91 -17.20 7.49
C ASP A 171 -15.48 -17.23 6.94
N ALA A 172 -15.19 -18.17 6.05
CA ALA A 172 -13.88 -18.35 5.44
C ALA A 172 -13.42 -17.10 4.70
N LEU A 173 -14.34 -16.31 4.14
CA LEU A 173 -14.05 -15.04 3.48
C LEU A 173 -13.70 -13.93 4.49
N ASP A 174 -14.47 -13.83 5.57
CA ASP A 174 -14.24 -12.84 6.64
C ASP A 174 -12.85 -13.06 7.28
N ASN A 175 -12.47 -14.31 7.55
CA ASN A 175 -11.14 -14.65 8.06
C ASN A 175 -10.01 -14.25 7.09
N LYS A 176 -10.24 -14.35 5.78
CA LYS A 176 -9.25 -13.94 4.76
C LYS A 176 -9.09 -12.43 4.71
N LEU A 177 -10.19 -11.67 4.82
CA LEU A 177 -10.14 -10.21 4.86
C LEU A 177 -9.41 -9.71 6.10
N GLU A 178 -9.69 -10.30 7.27
CA GLU A 178 -8.98 -9.97 8.52
C GLU A 178 -7.48 -10.29 8.41
N LEU A 179 -7.13 -11.47 7.87
CA LEU A 179 -5.73 -11.85 7.66
C LEU A 179 -5.04 -10.89 6.69
N ALA A 180 -5.69 -10.53 5.58
CA ALA A 180 -5.15 -9.60 4.60
C ALA A 180 -4.84 -8.22 5.21
N GLY A 181 -5.72 -7.70 6.07
CA GLY A 181 -5.47 -6.47 6.83
C GLY A 181 -4.21 -6.59 7.69
N LYS A 182 -4.11 -7.63 8.51
CA LYS A 182 -2.95 -7.88 9.39
C LYS A 182 -1.63 -8.01 8.61
N VAL A 183 -1.65 -8.65 7.45
CA VAL A 183 -0.46 -8.78 6.60
C VAL A 183 -0.05 -7.44 6.01
N ASN A 184 -1.01 -6.62 5.57
CA ASN A 184 -0.74 -5.27 5.06
C ASN A 184 -0.12 -4.38 6.14
N ASP A 185 -0.68 -4.36 7.36
CA ASP A 185 -0.16 -3.56 8.47
C ASP A 185 1.29 -3.89 8.80
N TYR A 186 1.59 -5.20 8.85
CA TYR A 186 2.96 -5.68 9.06
C TYR A 186 3.89 -5.29 7.91
N THR A 187 3.44 -5.48 6.67
CA THR A 187 4.21 -5.17 5.46
C THR A 187 4.54 -3.68 5.39
N ASN A 188 3.56 -2.82 5.64
CA ASN A 188 3.72 -1.36 5.65
C ASN A 188 4.71 -0.92 6.72
N SER A 189 4.64 -1.51 7.91
CA SER A 189 5.56 -1.22 9.01
C SER A 189 7.01 -1.53 8.64
N VAL A 190 7.28 -2.70 8.05
CA VAL A 190 8.64 -3.07 7.61
C VAL A 190 9.08 -2.25 6.41
N PHE A 191 8.17 -2.01 5.47
CA PHE A 191 8.43 -1.25 4.25
C PHE A 191 8.84 0.19 4.57
N LEU A 192 8.20 0.87 5.52
CA LEU A 192 8.58 2.24 5.90
C LEU A 192 10.01 2.35 6.43
N ILE A 193 10.47 1.34 7.17
CA ILE A 193 11.85 1.27 7.67
C ILE A 193 12.83 1.20 6.49
N PHE A 194 12.55 0.31 5.53
CA PHE A 194 13.33 0.18 4.31
C PHE A 194 13.31 1.47 3.48
N PHE A 195 12.10 1.99 3.20
CA PHE A 195 11.84 3.10 2.31
C PHE A 195 12.57 4.36 2.78
N LYS A 196 12.56 4.63 4.09
CA LYS A 196 13.28 5.76 4.68
C LYS A 196 14.77 5.75 4.33
N CYS A 197 15.41 4.59 4.39
CA CYS A 197 16.82 4.46 4.05
C CYS A 197 17.05 4.50 2.54
N ASN A 198 16.18 3.84 1.77
CA ASN A 198 16.27 3.83 0.31
C ASN A 198 16.11 5.23 -0.31
N TRP A 199 15.14 6.01 0.16
CA TRP A 199 14.96 7.40 -0.23
C TRP A 199 16.19 8.24 0.10
N GLN A 200 16.77 8.07 1.30
CA GLN A 200 17.98 8.79 1.68
C GLN A 200 19.22 8.41 0.84
N ASP A 201 19.38 7.14 0.46
CA ASP A 201 20.43 6.71 -0.49
C ASP A 201 20.23 7.31 -1.89
N MET A 202 18.98 7.46 -2.34
CA MET A 202 18.66 8.15 -3.60
C MET A 202 19.09 9.63 -3.53
N GLU A 203 18.73 10.34 -2.46
CA GLU A 203 19.16 11.72 -2.24
C GLU A 203 20.69 11.85 -2.18
N MET A 204 21.36 10.91 -1.49
CA MET A 204 22.82 10.84 -1.45
C MET A 204 23.41 10.67 -2.85
N THR A 205 22.86 9.75 -3.65
CA THR A 205 23.32 9.47 -5.00
C THR A 205 23.12 10.68 -5.91
N THR A 206 21.99 11.38 -5.80
CA THR A 206 21.74 12.66 -6.49
C THR A 206 22.77 13.71 -6.10
N ALA A 207 23.08 13.87 -4.81
CA ALA A 207 24.10 14.80 -4.35
C ALA A 207 25.50 14.45 -4.88
N MET A 208 25.85 13.16 -4.91
CA MET A 208 27.12 12.68 -5.47
C MET A 208 27.22 13.00 -6.97
N ASN A 209 26.19 12.71 -7.75
CA ASN A 209 26.16 13.00 -9.19
C ASN A 209 26.29 14.50 -9.49
N ASN A 210 25.75 15.34 -8.59
CA ASN A 210 25.87 16.79 -8.67
C ASN A 210 27.16 17.34 -8.04
N LYS A 211 28.09 16.46 -7.59
CA LYS A 211 29.35 16.81 -6.91
C LYS A 211 29.18 17.74 -5.69
N LYS A 212 28.03 17.69 -5.02
CA LYS A 212 27.73 18.51 -3.84
C LYS A 212 28.21 17.81 -2.57
N VAL A 213 29.51 17.85 -2.30
CA VAL A 213 30.16 17.08 -1.20
C VAL A 213 29.49 17.31 0.16
N ASN A 214 29.13 18.54 0.49
CA ASN A 214 28.43 18.84 1.75
C ASN A 214 27.06 18.13 1.85
N ASP A 215 26.30 18.10 0.76
CA ASP A 215 24.99 17.43 0.71
C ASP A 215 25.16 15.91 0.79
N VAL A 216 26.22 15.36 0.19
CA VAL A 216 26.57 13.93 0.32
C VAL A 216 26.84 13.58 1.78
N GLU A 217 27.66 14.37 2.48
CA GLU A 217 28.02 14.14 3.87
C GLU A 217 26.80 14.24 4.82
N GLN A 218 25.92 15.22 4.60
CA GLN A 218 24.66 15.33 5.34
C GLN A 218 23.75 14.13 5.10
N SER A 219 23.57 13.76 3.83
CA SER A 219 22.74 12.63 3.42
C SER A 219 23.27 11.30 3.98
N ARG A 220 24.59 11.08 3.93
CA ARG A 220 25.29 9.93 4.51
C ARG A 220 25.03 9.81 6.01
N ASN A 221 25.16 10.90 6.76
CA ASN A 221 24.93 10.88 8.22
C ASN A 221 23.47 10.55 8.56
N SER A 222 22.52 11.09 7.79
CA SER A 222 21.11 10.74 7.91
C SER A 222 20.86 9.26 7.60
N LEU A 223 21.44 8.74 6.52
CA LEU A 223 21.32 7.34 6.13
C LEU A 223 21.87 6.41 7.21
N LEU A 224 23.04 6.71 7.76
CA LEU A 224 23.65 5.96 8.85
C LEU A 224 22.76 5.91 10.10
N ARG A 225 22.21 7.07 10.48
CA ARG A 225 21.27 7.16 11.60
C ARG A 225 20.01 6.33 11.33
N PHE A 226 19.37 6.52 10.17
CA PHE A 226 18.13 5.82 9.81
C PHE A 226 18.33 4.30 9.72
N ALA A 227 19.44 3.84 9.15
CA ALA A 227 19.77 2.42 9.11
C ALA A 227 19.99 1.86 10.54
N THR A 228 20.67 2.61 11.42
CA THR A 228 20.89 2.21 12.81
C THR A 228 19.58 2.13 13.60
N ASP A 229 18.73 3.13 13.48
CA ASP A 229 17.44 3.17 14.18
C ASP A 229 16.49 2.11 13.62
N GLY A 230 16.48 1.91 12.30
CA GLY A 230 15.71 0.87 11.64
C GLY A 230 16.12 -0.54 12.09
N LEU A 231 17.43 -0.80 12.25
CA LEU A 231 17.91 -2.08 12.78
C LEU A 231 17.41 -2.34 14.20
N LYS A 232 17.40 -1.32 15.07
CA LYS A 232 16.84 -1.42 16.42
C LYS A 232 15.32 -1.64 16.39
N GLY A 233 14.61 -0.96 15.48
CA GLY A 233 13.17 -1.15 15.28
C GLY A 233 12.83 -2.58 14.85
N LEU A 234 13.65 -3.19 14.01
CA LEU A 234 13.49 -4.59 13.60
C LEU A 234 13.78 -5.58 14.74
N ASP A 235 14.56 -5.21 15.77
CA ASP A 235 14.82 -6.09 16.92
C ASP A 235 13.61 -6.21 17.85
N THR A 236 12.76 -5.18 17.89
CA THR A 236 11.53 -5.19 18.69
C THR A 236 10.31 -5.67 17.91
N LEU A 237 10.41 -5.74 16.57
CA LEU A 237 9.34 -6.18 15.70
C LEU A 237 9.20 -7.72 15.73
N LYS A 238 8.03 -8.19 16.18
CA LYS A 238 7.69 -9.61 16.15
C LYS A 238 7.54 -10.09 14.70
N SER A 239 8.01 -11.29 14.39
CA SER A 239 7.77 -11.91 13.08
C SER A 239 6.27 -12.16 12.87
N PHE A 240 5.79 -11.91 11.65
CA PHE A 240 4.39 -12.14 11.31
C PHE A 240 4.10 -13.64 11.25
N ASN A 241 3.25 -14.15 12.14
CA ASN A 241 2.92 -15.58 12.23
C ASN A 241 4.16 -16.51 12.24
N GLY A 242 5.27 -16.05 12.79
CA GLY A 242 6.54 -16.78 12.83
C GLY A 242 7.32 -16.79 11.50
N ASP A 243 6.87 -16.11 10.45
CA ASP A 243 7.62 -15.90 9.20
C ASP A 243 8.57 -14.70 9.33
N PRO A 244 9.90 -14.89 9.39
CA PRO A 244 10.86 -13.80 9.55
C PRO A 244 11.32 -13.22 8.20
N THR A 245 10.81 -13.72 7.07
CA THR A 245 11.35 -13.46 5.72
C THR A 245 11.51 -11.97 5.44
N LEU A 246 10.45 -11.19 5.66
CA LEU A 246 10.44 -9.76 5.33
C LEU A 246 11.34 -8.94 6.26
N ALA A 247 11.24 -9.17 7.58
CA ALA A 247 12.07 -8.48 8.57
C ALA A 247 13.57 -8.77 8.37
N ASN A 248 13.93 -10.02 8.07
CA ASN A 248 15.32 -10.39 7.79
C ASN A 248 15.84 -9.73 6.51
N ALA A 249 15.04 -9.69 5.44
CA ALA A 249 15.45 -9.03 4.21
C ALA A 249 15.66 -7.51 4.42
N CYS A 250 14.76 -6.86 5.16
CA CYS A 250 14.92 -5.45 5.55
C CYS A 250 16.22 -5.26 6.33
N ARG A 251 16.48 -6.11 7.33
CA ARG A 251 17.70 -6.09 8.14
C ARG A 251 18.98 -6.17 7.29
N GLU A 252 19.02 -7.05 6.29
CA GLU A 252 20.18 -7.18 5.41
C GLU A 252 20.40 -5.93 4.55
N VAL A 253 19.34 -5.32 4.01
CA VAL A 253 19.43 -4.04 3.32
C VAL A 253 19.93 -2.92 4.25
N LEU A 254 19.42 -2.83 5.47
CA LEU A 254 19.86 -1.80 6.41
C LEU A 254 21.33 -1.97 6.82
N LYS A 255 21.80 -3.21 6.99
CA LYS A 255 23.24 -3.49 7.22
C LYS A 255 24.08 -3.02 6.04
N TYR A 256 23.62 -3.25 4.82
CA TYR A 256 24.28 -2.74 3.62
C TYR A 256 24.34 -1.21 3.63
N TYR A 257 23.22 -0.51 3.83
CA TYR A 257 23.21 0.96 3.88
C TYR A 257 24.11 1.51 4.98
N LYS A 258 24.11 0.88 6.16
CA LYS A 258 24.97 1.23 7.26
C LYS A 258 26.46 1.10 6.88
N LYS A 259 26.86 -0.07 6.35
CA LYS A 259 28.24 -0.30 5.87
C LYS A 259 28.63 0.74 4.83
N MET A 260 27.80 0.93 3.80
CA MET A 260 28.06 1.86 2.71
C MET A 260 28.28 3.28 3.24
N ALA A 261 27.41 3.74 4.15
CA ALA A 261 27.53 5.06 4.77
C ALA A 261 28.77 5.19 5.67
N GLU A 262 29.14 4.14 6.42
CA GLU A 262 30.30 4.16 7.32
C GLU A 262 31.64 4.10 6.57
N THR A 263 31.73 3.30 5.50
CA THR A 263 33.03 2.93 4.92
C THR A 263 33.23 3.35 3.48
N ASP A 264 32.18 3.32 2.65
CA ASP A 264 32.35 3.42 1.20
C ASP A 264 32.13 4.86 0.72
N VAL A 265 31.09 5.52 1.21
CA VAL A 265 30.80 6.93 0.88
C VAL A 265 31.95 7.87 1.26
N PRO A 266 32.60 7.76 2.44
CA PRO A 266 33.78 8.58 2.74
C PRO A 266 34.93 8.46 1.73
N LYS A 267 35.14 7.26 1.16
CA LYS A 267 36.15 7.04 0.11
C LYS A 267 35.74 7.69 -1.21
N LEU A 268 34.43 7.71 -1.50
CA LEU A 268 33.90 8.38 -2.68
C LEU A 268 34.00 9.91 -2.55
N THR A 269 33.78 10.47 -1.35
CA THR A 269 33.89 11.92 -1.13
C THR A 269 35.33 12.41 -1.08
N ASP A 270 36.29 11.59 -0.62
CA ASP A 270 37.73 11.91 -0.68
C ASP A 270 38.20 12.19 -2.11
N PHE A 271 37.69 11.45 -3.10
CA PHE A 271 37.99 11.71 -4.51
C PHE A 271 37.63 13.13 -4.95
N TYR A 272 36.46 13.65 -4.56
CA TYR A 272 36.06 15.01 -4.93
C TYR A 272 36.97 16.08 -4.32
N LEU A 273 37.46 15.87 -3.10
CA LEU A 273 38.44 16.77 -2.48
C LEU A 273 39.79 16.74 -3.21
N LYS A 274 40.25 15.55 -3.61
CA LYS A 274 41.47 15.37 -4.41
C LYS A 274 41.33 15.94 -5.82
N GLU A 275 40.16 15.81 -6.45
CA GLU A 275 39.83 16.41 -7.75
C GLU A 275 39.88 17.95 -7.69
N GLU A 276 39.31 18.55 -6.65
CA GLU A 276 39.35 20.00 -6.43
C GLU A 276 40.79 20.49 -6.21
N ASN A 277 41.56 19.79 -5.36
CA ASN A 277 42.96 20.14 -5.11
C ASN A 277 43.82 20.03 -6.38
N PHE A 278 43.66 18.96 -7.14
CA PHE A 278 44.33 18.80 -8.44
C PHE A 278 43.98 19.93 -9.41
N THR A 279 42.70 20.27 -9.52
CA THR A 279 42.25 21.36 -10.41
C THR A 279 42.87 22.70 -10.02
N LYS A 280 42.92 23.01 -8.72
CA LYS A 280 43.57 24.23 -8.19
C LYS A 280 45.07 24.24 -8.46
N THR A 281 45.78 23.17 -8.11
CA THR A 281 47.23 23.05 -8.33
C THR A 281 47.58 23.14 -9.81
N LYS A 282 46.81 22.47 -10.67
CA LYS A 282 46.99 22.52 -12.12
C LYS A 282 46.83 23.93 -12.66
N LYS A 283 45.78 24.65 -12.26
CA LYS A 283 45.56 26.04 -12.69
C LYS A 283 46.72 26.95 -12.27
N SER A 284 47.21 26.81 -11.04
CA SER A 284 48.36 27.58 -10.54
C SER A 284 49.66 27.25 -11.28
N PHE A 285 49.91 25.98 -11.58
CA PHE A 285 51.09 25.53 -12.33
C PHE A 285 51.06 25.98 -13.80
N ASP A 286 49.89 25.90 -14.45
CA ASP A 286 49.69 26.31 -15.84
C ASP A 286 49.78 27.83 -16.01
N ALA A 287 49.44 28.62 -14.99
CA ALA A 287 49.58 30.06 -15.00
C ALA A 287 51.03 30.56 -14.97
N LYS A 288 51.99 29.71 -14.56
CA LYS A 288 53.42 30.02 -14.59
C LYS A 288 54.03 29.68 -15.95
N ALA A 289 54.78 30.62 -16.52
CA ALA A 289 55.55 30.40 -17.74
C ALA A 289 56.56 29.25 -17.52
N ALA A 290 56.83 28.47 -18.56
CA ALA A 290 57.66 27.27 -18.44
C ALA A 290 59.07 27.57 -17.89
N ASN A 291 59.65 28.72 -18.25
CA ASN A 291 60.95 29.18 -17.78
C ASN A 291 60.93 29.78 -16.36
N SER A 292 59.76 30.07 -15.79
CA SER A 292 59.60 30.62 -14.45
C SER A 292 59.16 29.58 -13.41
N ARG A 293 59.02 28.32 -13.79
CA ARG A 293 58.66 27.22 -12.89
C ARG A 293 59.87 26.79 -12.08
N THR A 294 59.70 26.66 -10.77
CA THR A 294 60.74 26.12 -9.89
C THR A 294 60.66 24.59 -9.85
N LYS A 295 61.70 23.94 -9.31
CA LYS A 295 61.65 22.51 -9.00
C LYS A 295 60.51 22.16 -8.04
N GLU A 296 60.30 23.01 -7.03
CA GLU A 296 59.21 22.85 -6.05
C GLU A 296 57.81 22.90 -6.70
N ASP A 297 57.62 23.75 -7.72
CA ASP A 297 56.38 23.80 -8.50
C ASP A 297 56.12 22.46 -9.21
N VAL A 298 57.16 21.91 -9.83
CA VAL A 298 57.09 20.62 -10.55
C VAL A 298 56.84 19.47 -9.58
N ASP A 299 57.56 19.43 -8.46
CA ASP A 299 57.43 18.39 -7.44
C ASP A 299 56.02 18.40 -6.80
N THR A 300 55.49 19.60 -6.50
CA THR A 300 54.12 19.77 -5.96
C THR A 300 53.06 19.33 -6.97
N PHE A 301 53.22 19.72 -8.24
CA PHE A 301 52.30 19.31 -9.30
C PHE A 301 52.32 17.78 -9.48
N ASN A 302 53.50 17.17 -9.60
CA ASN A 302 53.66 15.73 -9.76
C ASN A 302 53.10 14.94 -8.57
N LYS A 303 53.33 15.41 -7.34
CA LYS A 303 52.73 14.81 -6.14
C LYS A 303 51.20 14.84 -6.24
N THR A 304 50.62 15.97 -6.60
CA THR A 304 49.17 16.13 -6.71
C THR A 304 48.57 15.28 -7.84
N VAL A 305 49.30 15.12 -8.95
CA VAL A 305 48.92 14.20 -10.05
C VAL A 305 48.86 12.75 -9.55
N ASN A 306 49.87 12.31 -8.78
CA ASN A 306 49.89 10.96 -8.25
C ASN A 306 48.73 10.72 -7.27
N GLU A 307 48.49 11.64 -6.33
CA GLU A 307 47.36 11.56 -5.39
C GLU A 307 46.01 11.52 -6.13
N TYR A 308 45.84 12.33 -7.19
CA TYR A 308 44.64 12.33 -8.00
C TYR A 308 44.44 11.01 -8.74
N ASN A 309 45.49 10.48 -9.37
CA ASN A 309 45.42 9.20 -10.09
C ASN A 309 45.08 8.03 -9.16
N GLU A 310 45.65 8.01 -7.95
CA GLU A 310 45.30 7.02 -6.91
C GLU A 310 43.83 7.16 -6.48
N ALA A 311 43.36 8.40 -6.26
CA ALA A 311 41.97 8.67 -5.90
C ALA A 311 40.99 8.25 -7.00
N VAL A 312 41.29 8.47 -8.28
CA VAL A 312 40.49 8.01 -9.43
C VAL A 312 40.33 6.48 -9.40
N ASN A 313 41.43 5.75 -9.19
CA ASN A 313 41.39 4.29 -9.13
C ASN A 313 40.54 3.78 -7.96
N ASN A 314 40.70 4.39 -6.78
CA ASN A 314 39.94 4.04 -5.59
C ASN A 314 38.45 4.37 -5.76
N PHE A 315 38.12 5.53 -6.34
CA PHE A 315 36.75 5.94 -6.64
C PHE A 315 36.08 4.94 -7.57
N ASN A 316 36.70 4.64 -8.72
CA ASN A 316 36.14 3.72 -9.71
C ASN A 316 35.88 2.33 -9.12
N LYS A 317 36.83 1.79 -8.36
CA LYS A 317 36.69 0.49 -7.68
C LYS A 317 35.54 0.51 -6.67
N THR A 318 35.49 1.54 -5.82
CA THR A 318 34.50 1.66 -4.75
C THR A 318 33.11 1.88 -5.32
N ASN A 319 32.97 2.78 -6.30
CA ASN A 319 31.70 3.09 -6.95
C ASN A 319 31.12 1.85 -7.65
N ASN A 320 31.94 1.08 -8.36
CA ASN A 320 31.50 -0.16 -8.99
C ASN A 320 31.03 -1.20 -7.96
N ALA A 321 31.74 -1.35 -6.84
CA ALA A 321 31.35 -2.24 -5.76
C ALA A 321 30.02 -1.80 -5.12
N VAL A 322 29.90 -0.51 -4.77
CA VAL A 322 28.69 0.08 -4.18
C VAL A 322 27.48 -0.14 -5.09
N ASN A 323 27.59 0.14 -6.39
CA ASN A 323 26.48 -0.03 -7.33
C ASN A 323 26.04 -1.50 -7.47
N LYS A 324 27.00 -2.43 -7.49
CA LYS A 324 26.71 -3.86 -7.53
C LYS A 324 26.04 -4.34 -6.25
N GLU A 325 26.58 -3.98 -5.09
CA GLU A 325 26.02 -4.36 -3.79
C GLU A 325 24.63 -3.74 -3.58
N ARG A 326 24.41 -2.48 -4.00
CA ARG A 326 23.10 -1.81 -3.99
C ARG A 326 22.08 -2.64 -4.76
N THR A 327 22.40 -2.94 -6.02
CA THR A 327 21.49 -3.68 -6.90
C THR A 327 21.12 -5.04 -6.30
N GLN A 328 22.09 -5.74 -5.72
CA GLN A 328 21.85 -7.02 -5.06
C GLN A 328 20.97 -6.87 -3.81
N ALA A 329 21.25 -5.89 -2.96
CA ALA A 329 20.49 -5.64 -1.75
C ALA A 329 19.02 -5.32 -2.06
N ILE A 330 18.77 -4.44 -3.03
CA ILE A 330 17.42 -4.10 -3.50
C ILE A 330 16.72 -5.31 -4.11
N SER A 331 17.39 -6.07 -4.99
CA SER A 331 16.79 -7.26 -5.62
C SER A 331 16.41 -8.32 -4.58
N THR A 332 17.24 -8.54 -3.56
CA THR A 332 16.94 -9.46 -2.46
C THR A 332 15.72 -9.01 -1.66
N TRP A 333 15.61 -7.71 -1.38
CA TRP A 333 14.46 -7.13 -0.70
C TRP A 333 13.17 -7.27 -1.50
N GLU A 334 13.18 -6.95 -2.80
CA GLU A 334 12.02 -7.11 -3.69
C GLU A 334 11.57 -8.57 -3.78
N ALA A 335 12.52 -9.51 -3.90
CA ALA A 335 12.22 -10.94 -3.90
C ALA A 335 11.59 -11.40 -2.58
N ALA A 336 12.07 -10.88 -1.44
CA ALA A 336 11.53 -11.19 -0.13
C ALA A 336 10.12 -10.61 0.09
N GLN A 337 9.86 -9.38 -0.37
CA GLN A 337 8.52 -8.78 -0.38
C GLN A 337 7.54 -9.66 -1.15
N LYS A 338 7.90 -10.02 -2.38
CA LYS A 338 7.06 -10.89 -3.22
C LYS A 338 6.82 -12.24 -2.56
N LYS A 339 7.88 -12.89 -2.04
CA LYS A 339 7.76 -14.18 -1.36
C LYS A 339 6.87 -14.10 -0.11
N PHE A 340 7.03 -13.05 0.68
CA PHE A 340 6.25 -12.85 1.89
C PHE A 340 4.76 -12.66 1.57
N ALA A 341 4.45 -11.84 0.56
CA ALA A 341 3.08 -11.69 0.06
C ALA A 341 2.54 -13.03 -0.47
N ASP A 342 3.30 -13.76 -1.28
CA ASP A 342 2.89 -15.06 -1.83
C ASP A 342 2.62 -16.12 -0.75
N VAL A 343 3.25 -16.03 0.42
CA VAL A 343 3.04 -16.97 1.54
C VAL A 343 1.88 -16.54 2.45
N ASN A 344 1.81 -15.24 2.78
CA ASN A 344 0.95 -14.76 3.85
C ASN A 344 -0.36 -14.13 3.35
N MET A 345 -0.38 -13.57 2.13
CA MET A 345 -1.60 -13.00 1.58
C MET A 345 -2.50 -14.09 0.98
N PRO A 346 -3.79 -14.11 1.33
CA PRO A 346 -4.70 -15.08 0.76
C PRO A 346 -4.85 -14.90 -0.76
N TYR A 347 -4.64 -15.98 -1.50
CA TYR A 347 -5.03 -16.04 -2.89
C TYR A 347 -6.55 -16.12 -3.00
N TYR A 348 -7.11 -15.24 -3.83
CA TYR A 348 -8.53 -15.26 -4.11
C TYR A 348 -8.77 -15.10 -5.61
N LYS A 349 -9.27 -16.19 -6.22
CA LYS A 349 -9.88 -16.19 -7.55
C LYS A 349 -11.36 -16.42 -7.29
N GLY A 350 -12.20 -15.43 -7.55
CA GLY A 350 -13.64 -15.67 -7.58
C GLY A 350 -14.16 -15.44 -8.97
#